data_AF-A0A9E0WTZ8-F1
#
_entry.id   AF-A0A9E0WTZ8-F1
#
_cell.length_a   1.000
_cell.length_b   1.000
_cell.length_c   1.000
_cell.angle_alpha   90.00
_cell.angle_beta   90.00
_cell.angle_gamma   90.00
#
_symmetry.space_group_name_H-M   'P 1'
#
loop_
_entity.id
_entity.type
_entity.pdbx_description
1 polymer ?
#
loop_
_entity_poly.entity_id
_entity_poly.type
_entity_poly.pdbx_seq_one_letter_code
_entity_poly.pdbx_strand_id
1 'polypeptide(L)'
;MTETTHPIHRKRATNLSLSEDVLQAARELDINLSQACDQYLRELVRRERAQRWRDEHTDFIAAYNATVADEGLPLDRWKSF
;
A
#
# COMPACT_ATOMS: atom_id res chain seq x y z
N MET A 1 11.99 -15.60 -20.60
CA MET A 1 10.97 -16.35 -19.85
C MET A 1 10.98 -15.79 -18.43
N THR A 2 10.25 -14.69 -18.19
CA THR A 2 10.27 -13.99 -16.89
C THR A 2 9.29 -14.68 -15.96
N GLU A 3 9.81 -15.50 -15.06
CA GLU A 3 9.07 -16.17 -14.01
C GLU A 3 8.52 -15.11 -13.04
N THR A 4 7.25 -14.77 -13.17
CA THR A 4 6.57 -13.90 -12.21
C THR A 4 6.29 -14.73 -10.95
N THR A 5 7.29 -14.85 -10.07
CA THR A 5 7.11 -15.42 -8.73
C THR A 5 6.12 -14.55 -7.96
N HIS A 6 4.86 -14.99 -7.91
CA HIS A 6 3.88 -14.44 -6.99
C HIS A 6 4.28 -14.85 -5.58
N PRO A 7 4.60 -13.91 -4.67
CA PRO A 7 4.96 -14.26 -3.32
C PRO A 7 3.75 -14.93 -2.65
N ILE A 8 3.91 -16.20 -2.29
CA ILE A 8 2.89 -16.94 -1.55
C ILE A 8 2.85 -16.36 -0.14
N HIS A 9 1.88 -15.48 0.12
CA HIS A 9 1.69 -14.86 1.43
C HIS A 9 1.16 -15.89 2.43
N ARG A 10 2.07 -16.65 3.05
CA ARG A 10 1.73 -17.57 4.14
C ARG A 10 1.24 -16.76 5.34
N LYS A 11 0.00 -17.00 5.77
CA LYS A 11 -0.54 -16.43 7.01
C LYS A 11 0.19 -17.06 8.19
N ARG A 12 0.80 -16.23 9.03
CA ARG A 12 1.43 -16.68 10.29
C ARG A 12 0.54 -16.26 11.45
N ALA A 13 0.16 -17.22 12.29
CA ALA A 13 -0.52 -16.91 13.54
C ALA A 13 0.37 -16.01 14.41
N THR A 14 -0.19 -14.91 14.87
CA THR A 14 0.47 -13.91 15.73
C THR A 14 -0.45 -13.66 16.91
N ASN A 15 0.11 -13.70 18.13
CA ASN A 15 -0.65 -13.39 19.34
C ASN A 15 -0.79 -11.87 19.44
N LEU A 16 -2.02 -11.37 19.37
CA LEU A 16 -2.35 -9.96 19.52
C LEU A 16 -3.22 -9.80 20.77
N SER A 17 -2.92 -8.81 21.59
CA SER A 17 -3.79 -8.41 22.70
C SER A 17 -4.73 -7.33 22.23
N LEU A 18 -6.03 -7.54 22.43
CA LEU A 18 -7.10 -6.61 22.09
C LEU A 18 -8.00 -6.43 23.32
N SER A 19 -8.69 -5.30 23.39
CA SER A 19 -9.62 -5.01 24.47
C SER A 19 -10.78 -6.02 24.50
N GLU A 20 -11.19 -6.41 25.69
CA GLU A 20 -12.21 -7.45 25.90
C GLU A 20 -13.58 -7.04 25.33
N ASP A 21 -13.94 -5.76 25.46
CA ASP A 21 -15.14 -5.16 24.90
C ASP A 21 -15.21 -5.30 23.38
N VAL A 22 -14.08 -5.07 22.68
CA VAL A 22 -14.00 -5.20 21.22
C VAL A 22 -14.12 -6.66 20.80
N LEU A 23 -13.48 -7.58 21.54
CA LEU A 23 -13.58 -9.02 21.27
C LEU A 23 -15.01 -9.52 21.45
N GLN A 24 -15.68 -9.05 22.49
CA GLN A 24 -17.07 -9.42 22.76
C GLN A 24 -18.01 -8.86 21.69
N ALA A 25 -17.91 -7.57 21.37
CA ALA A 25 -18.70 -6.94 20.32
C ALA A 25 -18.48 -7.63 18.95
N ALA A 26 -17.24 -7.98 18.62
CA ALA A 26 -16.93 -8.70 17.39
C ALA A 26 -17.59 -10.09 17.34
N ARG A 27 -17.64 -10.81 18.46
CA ARG A 27 -18.34 -12.11 18.56
C ARG A 27 -19.85 -11.97 18.43
N GLU A 28 -20.43 -10.96 19.08
CA GLU A 28 -21.87 -10.67 19.02
C GLU A 28 -22.33 -10.30 17.59
N LEU A 29 -21.43 -9.67 16.82
CA LEU A 29 -21.66 -9.26 15.43
C LEU A 29 -21.17 -10.27 14.38
N ASP A 30 -20.71 -11.46 14.80
CA ASP A 30 -20.13 -12.50 13.92
C ASP A 30 -19.00 -11.98 13.00
N ILE A 31 -18.19 -11.05 13.50
CA ILE A 31 -17.09 -10.45 12.76
C ILE A 31 -15.88 -11.38 12.78
N ASN A 32 -15.36 -11.71 11.60
CA ASN A 32 -14.09 -12.42 11.45
C ASN A 32 -12.90 -11.50 11.76
N LEU A 33 -12.53 -11.46 13.04
CA LEU A 33 -11.48 -10.59 13.56
C LEU A 33 -10.13 -10.78 12.85
N SER A 34 -9.72 -12.02 12.59
CA SER A 34 -8.45 -12.29 11.91
C SER A 34 -8.42 -11.71 10.49
N GLN A 35 -9.53 -11.80 9.75
CA GLN A 35 -9.64 -11.21 8.42
C GLN A 35 -9.67 -9.68 8.48
N ALA A 36 -10.43 -9.10 9.40
CA ALA A 36 -10.53 -7.65 9.57
C ALA A 36 -9.18 -7.03 9.94
N CYS A 37 -8.46 -7.64 10.89
CA CYS A 37 -7.12 -7.21 11.28
C CYS A 37 -6.11 -7.35 10.13
N ASP A 38 -6.10 -8.47 9.40
CA ASP A 38 -5.20 -8.67 8.25
C ASP A 38 -5.44 -7.60 7.16
N GLN A 39 -6.71 -7.31 6.84
CA GLN A 39 -7.05 -6.29 5.86
C GLN A 39 -6.62 -4.89 6.32
N TYR A 40 -6.91 -4.53 7.56
CA TYR A 40 -6.52 -3.24 8.12
C TYR A 40 -5.00 -3.06 8.14
N LEU A 41 -4.26 -4.07 8.59
CA LEU A 41 -2.81 -4.05 8.63
C LEU A 41 -2.19 -3.95 7.23
N ARG A 42 -2.74 -4.66 6.24
CA ARG A 42 -2.28 -4.54 4.84
C ARG A 42 -2.43 -3.11 4.32
N GLU A 43 -3.57 -2.48 4.60
CA GLU A 43 -3.84 -1.12 4.18
C GLU A 43 -2.92 -0.12 4.89
N LEU A 44 -2.73 -0.27 6.21
CA LEU A 44 -1.81 0.55 6.97
C LEU A 44 -0.37 0.43 6.44
N VAL A 45 0.11 -0.80 6.22
CA VAL A 45 1.45 -1.04 5.66
C VAL A 45 1.60 -0.43 4.26
N ARG A 46 0.57 -0.50 3.41
CA ARG A 46 0.58 0.12 2.09
C ARG A 46 0.70 1.64 2.19
N ARG A 47 -0.06 2.28 3.08
CA ARG A 47 -0.02 3.73 3.31
C ARG A 47 1.33 4.18 3.81
N GLU A 48 1.87 3.50 4.82
CA GLU A 48 3.20 3.80 5.38
C GLU A 48 4.30 3.67 4.32
N ARG A 49 4.24 2.62 3.50
CA ARG A 49 5.19 2.46 2.38
C ARG A 49 5.05 3.56 1.35
N ALA A 50 3.82 3.94 1.00
CA ALA A 50 3.57 5.01 0.06
C ALA A 50 4.06 6.36 0.59
N GLN A 51 3.88 6.64 1.88
CA GLN A 51 4.40 7.85 2.52
C GLN A 51 5.93 7.86 2.50
N ARG A 52 6.59 6.79 2.95
CA ARG A 52 8.06 6.70 2.90
C ARG A 52 8.61 6.83 1.49
N TRP A 53 7.97 6.18 0.52
CA TRP A 53 8.37 6.32 -0.89
C TRP A 53 8.23 7.76 -1.38
N ARG A 54 7.15 8.45 -1.02
CA ARG A 54 6.99 9.88 -1.35
C ARG A 54 8.09 10.71 -0.70
N ASP A 55 8.38 10.50 0.57
CA ASP A 55 9.41 11.26 1.28
C ASP A 55 10.80 11.02 0.66
N GLU A 56 11.14 9.77 0.38
CA GLU A 56 12.41 9.37 -0.26
C GLU A 56 12.56 9.92 -1.69
N HIS A 57 11.46 10.03 -2.44
CA HIS A 57 11.48 10.44 -3.84
C HIS A 57 10.99 11.87 -4.08
N THR A 58 10.75 12.67 -3.04
CA THR A 58 10.26 14.05 -3.19
C THR A 58 11.19 14.89 -4.05
N ASP A 59 12.49 14.84 -3.80
CA ASP A 59 13.49 15.61 -4.55
C ASP A 59 13.59 15.15 -6.01
N PHE A 60 13.52 13.84 -6.24
CA PHE A 60 13.54 13.27 -7.58
C PHE A 60 12.29 13.67 -8.38
N ILE A 61 11.11 13.60 -7.76
CA ILE A 61 9.84 14.02 -8.37
C ILE A 61 9.87 15.53 -8.66
N ALA A 62 10.40 16.35 -7.74
CA ALA A 62 10.53 17.79 -7.93
C ALA A 62 11.47 18.11 -9.11
N ALA A 63 12.63 17.47 -9.18
CA ALA A 63 13.58 17.65 -10.29
C ALA A 63 12.97 17.21 -11.62
N TYR A 64 12.33 16.04 -11.66
CA TYR A 64 11.66 15.54 -12.86
C TYR A 64 10.52 16.47 -13.31
N ASN A 65 9.69 16.94 -12.37
CA ASN A 65 8.61 17.88 -12.68
C ASN A 65 9.14 19.22 -13.21
N ALA A 66 10.27 19.70 -12.70
CA ALA A 66 10.91 20.91 -13.22
C ALA A 66 11.41 20.70 -14.66
N THR A 67 12.03 19.55 -14.96
CA THR A 67 12.43 19.20 -16.33
C THR A 67 11.22 19.11 -17.27
N VAL A 68 10.12 18.48 -16.85
CA VAL A 68 8.90 18.41 -17.68
C VAL A 68 8.26 19.78 -17.88
N ALA A 69 8.33 20.69 -16.90
CA ALA A 69 7.80 22.04 -17.02
C ALA A 69 8.61 22.89 -18.01
N ASP A 70 9.94 22.70 -18.06
CA ASP A 70 10.84 23.45 -18.94
C ASP A 70 10.89 22.86 -20.37
N GLU A 71 11.00 21.54 -20.48
CA GLU A 71 11.22 20.84 -21.76
C GLU A 71 9.91 20.32 -22.39
N GLY A 72 8.80 20.32 -21.64
CA GLY A 72 7.54 19.69 -22.03
C GLY A 72 7.58 18.16 -21.90
N LEU A 73 6.45 17.49 -22.14
CA LEU A 73 6.37 16.03 -22.06
C LEU A 73 7.12 15.39 -23.25
N PRO A 74 8.12 14.52 -23.02
CA PRO A 74 8.93 13.95 -24.12
C PRO A 74 8.11 13.19 -25.17
N LEU A 75 7.02 12.56 -24.74
CA LEU A 75 6.14 11.73 -25.56
C LEU A 75 4.87 12.46 -26.03
N ASP A 76 4.75 13.77 -25.81
CA ASP A 76 3.54 14.53 -26.18
C ASP A 76 3.25 14.47 -27.69
N ARG A 77 4.33 14.40 -28.48
CA ARG A 77 4.30 14.29 -29.95
C ARG A 77 3.77 12.96 -30.48
N TRP A 78 3.59 11.96 -29.62
CA TRP A 78 3.12 10.62 -29.98
C TRP A 78 1.81 10.25 -29.30
N LYS A 79 1.16 11.20 -28.61
CA LYS A 79 -0.23 11.08 -28.14
C LYS A 79 -1.18 11.24 -29.33
N SER A 80 -1.09 10.33 -30.29
CA SER A 80 -2.08 10.19 -31.36
C SER A 80 -2.93 8.97 -31.02
N PHE A 81 -4.26 9.15 -31.01
CA PHE A 81 -5.27 8.15 -30.65
C PHE A 81 -5.35 7.00 -31.65
#